data_AF-A0A815EK56-F1
#
_entry.id   AF-A0A815EK56-F1
#
_cell.length_a   1.000
_cell.length_b   1.000
_cell.length_c   1.000
_cell.angle_alpha   90.00
_cell.angle_beta   90.00
_cell.angle_gamma   90.00
#
_symmetry.space_group_name_H-M   'P 1'
#
loop_
_entity.id
_entity.type
_entity.pdbx_description
1 polymer ?
#
loop_
_entity_poly.entity_id
_entity_poly.type
_entity_poly.pdbx_seq_one_letter_code
_entity_poly.pdbx_strand_id
1 'polypeptide(L)'
;MKSYTVITSLVFGLTMVFHGLSIALVSGEPERCCAPKQFSSQVSTTTGMLLPSGDKYASYAYYNFSYDYDRAMIGMRGISITFPEKRKSNLWIIENMNEGLIYTIDQDIQVCNKSPMPMKPIHCIPDDATYIHSFTYGYNDKQIIGDTWLVEIDGLANYITFSRDGLCVPLTGNLFLSNPSGVNSLTTTDFVPRIDDPSVFDIPDICRRAVIV
;
A
#
# COMPACT_ATOMS: atom_id res chain seq x y z
N MET A 1 -41.16 63.14 34.79
CA MET A 1 -40.18 62.60 33.82
C MET A 1 -39.47 61.44 34.52
N LYS A 2 -39.52 60.17 34.12
CA LYS A 2 -39.87 59.49 32.87
C LYS A 2 -40.75 58.27 33.19
N SER A 3 -41.77 58.02 32.37
CA SER A 3 -42.55 56.77 32.34
C SER A 3 -41.70 55.62 31.80
N TYR A 4 -41.90 54.42 32.34
CA TYR A 4 -41.55 53.18 31.63
C TYR A 4 -42.76 52.26 31.62
N THR A 5 -43.16 51.93 30.39
CA THR A 5 -44.28 51.08 30.00
C THR A 5 -43.93 49.61 30.19
N VAL A 6 -44.83 48.87 30.84
CA VAL A 6 -44.79 47.41 30.95
C VAL A 6 -45.26 46.81 29.63
N ILE A 7 -44.42 45.96 29.01
CA ILE A 7 -44.80 45.13 27.86
C ILE A 7 -44.79 43.68 28.33
N THR A 8 -45.99 43.14 28.56
CA THR A 8 -46.29 41.72 28.68
C THR A 8 -46.35 41.12 27.28
N SER A 9 -45.32 40.39 26.88
CA SER A 9 -45.37 39.54 25.69
C SER A 9 -45.50 38.08 26.13
N LEU A 10 -46.72 37.55 26.00
CA LEU A 10 -46.97 36.12 25.87
C LEU A 10 -46.18 35.60 24.66
N VAL A 11 -45.18 34.76 24.89
CA VAL A 11 -44.61 33.91 23.84
C VAL A 11 -45.16 32.50 24.06
N PHE A 12 -46.05 32.11 23.15
CA PHE A 12 -46.58 30.77 23.01
C PHE A 12 -45.45 29.75 22.93
N GLY A 13 -45.48 28.76 23.82
CA GLY A 13 -44.63 27.57 23.75
C GLY A 13 -45.01 26.76 22.52
N LEU A 14 -44.17 26.83 21.48
CA LEU A 14 -44.18 25.90 20.37
C LEU A 14 -43.20 24.76 20.72
N THR A 15 -43.69 23.73 21.42
CA THR A 15 -42.97 22.47 21.55
C THR A 15 -43.00 21.75 20.21
N MET A 16 -42.07 22.09 19.31
CA MET A 16 -41.73 21.22 18.19
C MET A 16 -41.19 19.91 18.77
N VAL A 17 -42.05 18.91 18.84
CA VAL A 17 -41.64 17.52 19.03
C VAL A 17 -40.96 17.10 17.73
N PHE A 18 -39.68 17.46 17.59
CA PHE A 18 -38.79 16.80 16.66
C PHE A 18 -38.75 15.33 17.09
N HIS A 19 -39.56 14.50 16.44
CA HIS A 19 -39.27 13.07 16.32
C HIS A 19 -37.99 12.99 15.52
N GLY A 20 -36.86 13.21 16.22
CA GLY A 20 -35.52 12.99 15.72
C GLY A 20 -35.43 11.51 15.42
N LEU A 21 -35.76 11.15 14.18
CA LEU A 21 -35.38 9.89 13.59
C LEU A 21 -33.85 9.94 13.50
N SER A 22 -33.20 9.59 14.60
CA SER A 22 -31.77 9.35 14.67
C SER A 22 -31.52 8.18 13.74
N ILE A 23 -31.26 8.46 12.47
CA ILE A 23 -30.58 7.54 11.58
C ILE A 23 -29.21 7.39 12.24
N ALA A 24 -29.08 6.35 13.06
CA ALA A 24 -27.78 5.85 13.46
C ALA A 24 -27.09 5.49 12.15
N LEU A 25 -26.25 6.41 11.67
CA LEU A 25 -25.20 6.10 10.72
C LEU A 25 -24.31 5.11 11.46
N VAL A 26 -24.67 3.83 11.36
CA VAL A 26 -23.78 2.73 11.68
C VAL A 26 -22.67 2.86 10.65
N SER A 27 -21.63 3.61 11.02
CA SER A 27 -20.36 3.63 10.30
C SER A 27 -19.72 2.28 10.52
N GLY A 28 -20.25 1.26 9.85
CA GLY A 28 -19.70 -0.09 9.85
C GLY A 28 -18.32 -0.09 9.22
N GLU A 29 -17.52 -1.07 9.62
CA GLU A 29 -16.28 -1.40 8.93
C GLU A 29 -16.57 -1.60 7.43
N PRO A 30 -15.75 -1.02 6.52
CA PRO A 30 -15.90 -1.23 5.09
C PRO A 30 -15.78 -2.72 4.73
N GLU A 31 -16.44 -3.13 3.65
CA GLU A 31 -16.29 -4.50 3.15
C GLU A 31 -14.82 -4.74 2.72
N ARG A 32 -14.26 -5.89 3.11
CA ARG A 32 -12.96 -6.34 2.61
C ARG A 32 -13.06 -6.58 1.10
N CYS A 33 -11.99 -6.28 0.37
CA CYS A 33 -11.95 -6.42 -1.08
C CYS A 33 -10.66 -7.12 -1.53
N CYS A 34 -10.63 -7.50 -2.81
CA CYS A 34 -9.48 -8.05 -3.49
C CYS A 34 -9.09 -7.16 -4.65
N ALA A 35 -7.78 -6.93 -4.82
CA ALA A 35 -7.27 -6.30 -6.03
C ALA A 35 -7.62 -7.16 -7.26
N PRO A 36 -7.40 -6.71 -8.50
CA PRO A 36 -7.44 -7.56 -9.68
C PRO A 36 -6.34 -8.63 -9.61
N LYS A 37 -6.62 -9.83 -10.12
CA LYS A 37 -5.66 -10.96 -10.10
C LYS A 37 -4.39 -10.68 -10.89
N GLN A 38 -4.49 -9.79 -11.86
CA GLN A 38 -3.39 -9.35 -12.69
C GLN A 38 -3.41 -7.85 -12.79
N PHE A 39 -2.28 -7.20 -12.51
CA PHE A 39 -2.14 -5.77 -12.69
C PHE A 39 -0.69 -5.36 -12.88
N SER A 40 -0.53 -4.19 -13.50
CA SER A 40 0.72 -3.45 -13.60
C SER A 40 0.53 -2.10 -12.95
N SER A 41 1.60 -1.56 -12.36
CA SER A 41 1.61 -0.24 -11.76
C SER A 41 3.03 0.31 -11.71
N GLN A 42 3.16 1.56 -11.32
CA GLN A 42 4.42 2.12 -10.86
C GLN A 42 4.40 2.15 -9.34
N VAL A 43 5.53 1.83 -8.73
CA VAL A 43 5.67 1.87 -7.27
C VAL A 43 6.86 2.74 -6.94
N SER A 44 6.66 3.66 -6.00
CA SER A 44 7.74 4.34 -5.30
C SER A 44 7.83 3.82 -3.89
N THR A 45 9.04 3.57 -3.40
CA THR A 45 9.29 3.20 -2.01
C THR A 45 10.21 4.20 -1.35
N THR A 46 9.94 4.49 -0.09
CA THR A 46 10.83 5.23 0.81
C THR A 46 11.17 4.31 1.97
N THR A 47 12.45 4.08 2.19
CA THR A 47 12.96 3.25 3.28
C THR A 47 13.72 4.12 4.25
N GLY A 48 13.44 3.96 5.55
CA GLY A 48 14.25 4.49 6.63
C GLY A 48 14.61 3.36 7.59
N MET A 49 15.88 3.21 7.94
CA MET A 49 16.35 2.18 8.87
C MET A 49 17.37 2.75 9.86
N LEU A 50 17.37 2.18 11.07
CA LEU A 50 18.43 2.32 12.06
C LEU A 50 19.23 1.02 12.08
N LEU A 51 20.48 1.07 11.60
CA LEU A 51 21.36 -0.10 11.54
C LEU A 51 21.82 -0.50 12.95
N PRO A 52 22.25 -1.76 13.16
CA PRO A 52 22.79 -2.20 14.46
C PRO A 52 23.99 -1.38 14.93
N SER A 53 24.74 -0.74 14.02
CA SER A 53 25.83 0.19 14.36
C SER A 53 25.35 1.52 14.97
N GLY A 54 24.05 1.82 14.89
CA GLY A 54 23.47 3.13 15.21
C GLY A 54 23.41 4.09 14.02
N ASP A 55 23.97 3.70 12.87
CA ASP A 55 23.91 4.51 11.65
C ASP A 55 22.49 4.56 11.09
N LYS A 56 22.14 5.71 10.53
CA LYS A 56 20.85 5.93 9.87
C LYS A 56 20.99 5.69 8.39
N TYR A 57 20.09 4.90 7.84
CA TYR A 57 20.01 4.61 6.43
C TYR A 57 18.68 5.11 5.87
N ALA A 58 18.73 5.77 4.72
CA ALA A 58 17.54 6.14 3.97
C ALA A 58 17.75 5.90 2.47
N SER A 59 16.72 5.42 1.80
CA SER A 59 16.71 5.28 0.35
C SER A 59 15.34 5.56 -0.22
N TYR A 60 15.33 6.07 -1.45
CA TYR A 60 14.14 6.17 -2.27
C TYR A 60 14.31 5.26 -3.48
N ALA A 61 13.32 4.44 -3.82
CA ALA A 61 13.33 3.66 -5.05
C ALA A 61 12.04 3.89 -5.83
N TYR A 62 12.14 3.69 -7.14
CA TYR A 62 11.00 3.78 -8.05
C TYR A 62 11.16 2.75 -9.17
N TYR A 63 10.09 2.02 -9.48
CA TYR A 63 10.09 0.91 -10.42
C TYR A 63 8.71 0.61 -11.00
N ASN A 64 8.70 -0.09 -12.14
CA ASN A 64 7.48 -0.73 -12.65
C ASN A 64 7.25 -2.03 -11.90
N PHE A 65 6.03 -2.23 -11.42
CA PHE A 65 5.58 -3.39 -10.69
C PHE A 65 4.53 -4.15 -11.51
N SER A 66 4.58 -5.48 -11.47
CA SER A 66 3.60 -6.34 -12.11
C SER A 66 3.33 -7.55 -11.22
N TYR A 67 2.05 -7.85 -11.05
CA TYR A 67 1.56 -8.90 -10.16
C TYR A 67 0.65 -9.85 -10.94
N ASP A 68 0.96 -11.13 -10.89
CA ASP A 68 0.15 -12.19 -11.51
C ASP A 68 -0.17 -13.27 -10.47
N TYR A 69 -1.38 -13.20 -9.92
CA TYR A 69 -1.86 -14.12 -8.90
C TYR A 69 -1.93 -15.56 -9.42
N ASP A 70 -2.43 -15.75 -10.65
CA ASP A 70 -2.67 -17.08 -11.19
C ASP A 70 -1.33 -17.80 -11.51
N ARG A 71 -0.28 -17.05 -11.86
CA ARG A 71 1.09 -17.57 -11.98
C ARG A 71 1.88 -17.56 -10.66
N ALA A 72 1.34 -16.95 -9.60
CA ALA A 72 2.01 -16.68 -8.34
C ALA A 72 3.39 -16.00 -8.54
N MET A 73 3.39 -14.92 -9.32
CA MET A 73 4.60 -14.17 -9.66
C MET A 73 4.47 -12.67 -9.42
N ILE A 74 5.57 -12.07 -8.98
CA ILE A 74 5.77 -10.62 -8.99
C ILE A 74 7.01 -10.30 -9.83
N GLY A 75 6.91 -9.24 -10.62
CA GLY A 75 7.99 -8.70 -11.42
C GLY A 75 8.19 -7.22 -11.12
N MET A 76 9.43 -6.82 -10.87
CA MET A 76 9.81 -5.43 -10.62
C MET A 76 10.97 -5.06 -11.53
N ARG A 77 10.81 -4.05 -12.39
CA ARG A 77 11.81 -3.68 -13.40
C ARG A 77 12.14 -2.21 -13.35
N GLY A 78 13.40 -1.90 -13.68
CA GLY A 78 13.88 -0.51 -13.74
C GLY A 78 14.00 0.13 -12.37
N ILE A 79 14.38 -0.65 -11.35
CA ILE A 79 14.48 -0.16 -9.97
C ILE A 79 15.61 0.85 -9.86
N SER A 80 15.24 2.13 -9.87
CA SER A 80 16.18 3.22 -9.64
C SER A 80 16.22 3.57 -8.16
N ILE A 81 17.22 3.04 -7.45
CA ILE A 81 17.46 3.39 -6.05
C ILE A 81 18.30 4.67 -5.99
N THR A 82 17.87 5.63 -5.19
CA THR A 82 18.62 6.84 -4.85
C THR A 82 19.07 6.74 -3.39
N PHE A 83 20.37 6.60 -3.21
CA PHE A 83 21.04 6.71 -1.91
C PHE A 83 21.51 8.17 -1.70
N PRO A 84 21.87 8.58 -0.47
CA PRO A 84 22.51 9.89 -0.23
C PRO A 84 23.74 10.15 -1.13
N GLU A 85 24.46 9.09 -1.49
CA GLU A 85 25.62 9.12 -2.38
C GLU A 85 25.28 9.13 -3.88
N LYS A 86 24.00 9.19 -4.25
CA LYS A 86 23.47 9.25 -5.63
C LYS A 86 23.85 8.06 -6.54
N ARG A 87 24.25 6.93 -5.97
CA ARG A 87 24.40 5.70 -6.76
C ARG A 87 23.05 5.29 -7.33
N LYS A 88 23.00 4.98 -8.62
CA LYS A 88 21.87 4.32 -9.29
C LYS A 88 22.29 2.88 -9.58
N SER A 89 21.39 1.95 -9.31
CA SER A 89 21.47 0.56 -9.77
C SER A 89 20.34 0.35 -10.77
N ASN A 90 20.54 -0.47 -11.80
CA ASN A 90 19.44 -0.95 -12.63
C ASN A 90 19.13 -2.41 -12.28
N LEU A 91 18.19 -2.61 -11.37
CA LEU A 91 17.80 -3.95 -10.91
C LEU A 91 16.50 -4.41 -11.57
N TRP A 92 16.45 -5.71 -11.80
CA TRP A 92 15.23 -6.45 -12.13
C TRP A 92 15.05 -7.55 -11.08
N ILE A 93 13.92 -7.50 -10.36
CA ILE A 93 13.55 -8.48 -9.36
C ILE A 93 12.38 -9.31 -9.88
N ILE A 94 12.47 -10.63 -9.72
CA ILE A 94 11.39 -11.58 -10.01
C ILE A 94 11.15 -12.40 -8.74
N GLU A 95 9.95 -12.37 -8.21
CA GLU A 95 9.54 -13.23 -7.10
C GLU A 95 8.67 -14.35 -7.67
N ASN A 96 9.15 -15.59 -7.58
CA ASN A 96 8.42 -16.77 -7.99
C ASN A 96 7.99 -17.54 -6.74
N MET A 97 6.72 -17.38 -6.36
CA MET A 97 6.22 -17.95 -5.11
C MET A 97 5.90 -19.43 -5.24
N ASN A 98 5.69 -19.94 -6.45
CA ASN A 98 5.57 -21.37 -6.70
C ASN A 98 6.90 -22.09 -6.44
N GLU A 99 8.02 -21.44 -6.73
CA GLU A 99 9.37 -21.95 -6.43
C GLU A 99 9.88 -21.55 -5.03
N GLY A 100 9.24 -20.57 -4.39
CA GLY A 100 9.71 -20.00 -3.12
C GLY A 100 11.03 -19.24 -3.27
N LEU A 101 11.25 -18.57 -4.40
CA LEU A 101 12.50 -17.90 -4.74
C LEU A 101 12.31 -16.45 -5.16
N ILE A 102 13.27 -15.61 -4.80
CA ILE A 102 13.48 -14.27 -5.33
C ILE A 102 14.72 -14.30 -6.21
N TYR A 103 14.61 -13.78 -7.42
CA TYR A 103 15.70 -13.56 -8.36
C TYR A 103 16.01 -12.07 -8.39
N THR A 104 17.23 -11.68 -7.99
CA THR A 104 17.70 -10.30 -8.11
C THR A 104 18.75 -10.21 -9.20
N ILE A 105 18.43 -9.50 -10.27
CA ILE A 105 19.27 -9.38 -11.47
C ILE A 105 19.82 -7.96 -11.53
N ASP A 106 21.14 -7.83 -11.43
CA ASP A 106 21.83 -6.58 -11.73
C ASP A 106 22.09 -6.52 -13.23
N GLN A 107 21.36 -5.62 -13.91
CA GLN A 107 21.42 -5.51 -15.37
C GLN A 107 22.71 -4.85 -15.86
N ASP A 108 23.43 -4.12 -15.01
CA ASP A 108 24.63 -3.40 -15.41
C ASP A 108 25.84 -4.34 -15.47
N ILE A 109 25.96 -5.23 -14.49
CA ILE A 109 27.06 -6.22 -14.42
C ILE A 109 26.65 -7.64 -14.84
N GLN A 110 25.39 -7.85 -15.22
CA GLN A 110 24.84 -9.13 -15.68
C GLN A 110 25.02 -10.27 -14.65
N VAL A 111 24.84 -9.94 -13.37
CA VAL A 111 24.88 -10.90 -12.25
C VAL A 111 23.47 -11.17 -11.75
N CYS A 112 23.20 -12.42 -11.40
CA CYS A 112 21.94 -12.82 -10.78
C CYS A 112 22.22 -13.50 -9.43
N ASN A 113 21.45 -13.12 -8.42
CA ASN A 113 21.43 -13.77 -7.12
C ASN A 113 20.05 -14.38 -6.88
N LYS A 114 20.01 -15.52 -6.15
CA LYS A 114 18.78 -16.13 -5.69
C LYS A 114 18.74 -16.10 -4.18
N SER A 115 17.57 -15.85 -3.61
CA SER A 115 17.31 -16.02 -2.18
C SER A 115 15.95 -16.68 -1.95
N PRO A 116 15.73 -17.34 -0.81
CA PRO A 116 14.40 -17.83 -0.44
C PRO A 116 13.37 -16.69 -0.36
N MET A 117 12.13 -16.96 -0.76
CA MET A 117 10.97 -16.08 -0.60
C MET A 117 10.06 -16.66 0.49
N PRO A 118 10.03 -16.08 1.70
CA PRO A 118 9.21 -16.64 2.78
C PRO A 118 7.72 -16.34 2.64
N MET A 119 7.34 -15.39 1.78
CA MET A 119 5.98 -14.84 1.76
C MET A 119 5.12 -15.38 0.62
N LYS A 120 3.83 -15.57 0.92
CA LYS A 120 2.78 -15.88 -0.07
C LYS A 120 2.20 -14.58 -0.66
N PRO A 121 1.71 -14.61 -1.91
CA PRO A 121 1.03 -13.45 -2.49
C PRO A 121 -0.23 -13.14 -1.70
N ILE A 122 -0.35 -11.91 -1.23
CA ILE A 122 -1.60 -11.38 -0.69
C ILE A 122 -2.34 -10.70 -1.83
N HIS A 123 -3.59 -11.12 -2.04
CA HIS A 123 -4.45 -10.63 -3.12
C HIS A 123 -5.66 -9.86 -2.59
N CYS A 124 -6.17 -10.30 -1.44
CA CYS A 124 -7.30 -9.74 -0.74
C CYS A 124 -6.86 -9.20 0.61
N ILE A 125 -7.61 -8.23 1.14
CA ILE A 125 -7.50 -7.86 2.54
C ILE A 125 -7.79 -9.11 3.38
N PRO A 126 -6.85 -9.56 4.24
CA PRO A 126 -7.06 -10.75 5.06
C PRO A 126 -8.25 -10.64 6.01
N ASP A 127 -8.87 -11.77 6.34
CA ASP A 127 -10.02 -11.81 7.25
C ASP A 127 -9.66 -11.33 8.68
N ASP A 128 -8.42 -11.56 9.09
CA ASP A 128 -7.86 -11.13 10.38
C ASP A 128 -7.30 -9.69 10.36
N ALA A 129 -7.39 -8.99 9.22
CA ALA A 129 -7.00 -7.59 9.13
C ALA A 129 -7.89 -6.72 10.03
N THR A 130 -7.27 -5.79 10.74
CA THR A 130 -7.96 -4.82 11.59
C THR A 130 -8.16 -3.51 10.83
N TYR A 131 -9.40 -3.07 10.66
CA TYR A 131 -9.69 -1.77 10.08
C TYR A 131 -9.20 -0.63 10.99
N ILE A 132 -8.50 0.35 10.41
CA ILE A 132 -7.94 1.47 11.15
C ILE A 132 -8.73 2.75 10.88
N HIS A 133 -8.85 3.16 9.62
CA HIS A 133 -9.56 4.37 9.22
C HIS A 133 -9.80 4.43 7.71
N SER A 134 -10.69 5.33 7.28
CA SER A 134 -10.82 5.79 5.91
C SER A 134 -10.20 7.17 5.75
N PHE A 135 -9.71 7.48 4.56
CA PHE A 135 -9.38 8.84 4.18
C PHE A 135 -9.93 9.18 2.79
N THR A 136 -9.88 10.47 2.45
CA THR A 136 -10.21 10.98 1.14
C THR A 136 -9.01 11.76 0.63
N TYR A 137 -8.51 11.39 -0.54
CA TYR A 137 -7.42 12.06 -1.22
C TYR A 137 -7.92 12.72 -2.50
N GLY A 138 -7.53 13.98 -2.72
CA GLY A 138 -7.95 14.77 -3.88
C GLY A 138 -8.77 16.00 -3.50
N TYR A 139 -9.45 16.59 -4.48
CA TYR A 139 -10.18 17.84 -4.31
C TYR A 139 -11.44 17.87 -5.20
N ASN A 140 -12.54 18.41 -4.66
CA ASN A 140 -13.85 18.48 -5.32
C ASN A 140 -14.36 17.11 -5.80
N ASP A 141 -14.72 16.97 -7.06
CA ASP A 141 -15.25 15.77 -7.70
C ASP A 141 -14.16 14.74 -8.08
N LYS A 142 -12.88 15.10 -7.91
CA LYS A 142 -11.73 14.24 -8.19
C LYS A 142 -11.12 13.74 -6.89
N GLN A 143 -11.80 12.78 -6.30
CA GLN A 143 -11.42 12.20 -5.02
C GLN A 143 -11.28 10.68 -5.12
N ILE A 144 -10.32 10.14 -4.37
CA ILE A 144 -10.15 8.73 -4.11
C ILE A 144 -10.43 8.53 -2.62
N ILE A 145 -11.35 7.64 -2.30
CA ILE A 145 -11.57 7.20 -0.92
C ILE A 145 -10.70 5.96 -0.70
N GLY A 146 -9.86 5.99 0.33
CA GLY A 146 -8.98 4.89 0.71
C GLY A 146 -9.34 4.35 2.08
N ASP A 147 -9.25 3.03 2.24
CA ASP A 147 -9.45 2.32 3.49
C ASP A 147 -8.15 1.67 3.94
N THR A 148 -7.72 1.99 5.16
CA THR A 148 -6.47 1.51 5.74
C THR A 148 -6.73 0.40 6.74
N TRP A 149 -5.98 -0.69 6.57
CA TRP A 149 -6.06 -1.91 7.35
C TRP A 149 -4.69 -2.21 7.96
N LEU A 150 -4.67 -2.66 9.21
CA LEU A 150 -3.50 -3.27 9.84
C LEU A 150 -3.54 -4.77 9.61
N VAL A 151 -2.46 -5.29 9.04
CA VAL A 151 -2.23 -6.71 8.78
C VAL A 151 -0.91 -7.11 9.45
N GLU A 152 -0.89 -8.29 10.05
CA GLU A 152 0.35 -8.89 10.56
C GLU A 152 0.84 -9.94 9.56
N ILE A 153 2.08 -9.80 9.08
CA ILE A 153 2.70 -10.76 8.17
C ILE A 153 4.03 -11.15 8.77
N ASP A 154 4.18 -12.43 9.12
CA ASP A 154 5.39 -12.98 9.77
C ASP A 154 5.83 -12.19 11.02
N GLY A 155 4.86 -11.75 11.83
CA GLY A 155 5.10 -10.95 13.04
C GLY A 155 5.46 -9.49 12.78
N LEU A 156 5.36 -9.02 11.53
CA LEU A 156 5.59 -7.63 11.15
C LEU A 156 4.26 -6.91 10.91
N ALA A 157 4.11 -5.74 11.54
CA ALA A 157 2.95 -4.88 11.35
C ALA A 157 3.02 -4.18 9.99
N ASN A 158 1.95 -4.32 9.21
CA ASN A 158 1.79 -3.73 7.89
C ASN A 158 0.50 -2.91 7.85
N TYR A 159 0.61 -1.62 7.54
CA TYR A 159 -0.57 -0.79 7.24
C TYR A 159 -0.74 -0.74 5.74
N ILE A 160 -1.79 -1.36 5.22
CA ILE A 160 -2.10 -1.39 3.79
C ILE A 160 -3.37 -0.60 3.52
N THR A 161 -3.36 0.18 2.45
CA THR A 161 -4.49 1.00 2.05
C THR A 161 -4.96 0.59 0.66
N PHE A 162 -6.26 0.36 0.52
CA PHE A 162 -6.91 0.08 -0.76
C PHE A 162 -7.96 1.14 -1.10
N SER A 163 -8.21 1.35 -2.40
CA SER A 163 -9.29 2.22 -2.86
C SER A 163 -10.67 1.59 -2.61
N ARG A 164 -11.65 2.45 -2.32
CA ARG A 164 -13.07 2.11 -2.23
C ARG A 164 -13.82 2.45 -3.53
N ASP A 165 -13.34 1.93 -4.65
CA ASP A 165 -13.90 2.14 -6.00
C ASP A 165 -14.38 0.84 -6.66
N GLY A 166 -14.38 -0.27 -5.92
CA GLY A 166 -14.74 -1.60 -6.42
C GLY A 166 -13.60 -2.35 -7.13
N LEU A 167 -12.49 -1.69 -7.46
CA LEU A 167 -11.29 -2.35 -7.99
C LEU A 167 -10.30 -2.73 -6.90
N CYS A 168 -10.40 -2.17 -5.70
CA CYS A 168 -9.50 -2.44 -4.58
C CYS A 168 -8.03 -2.20 -4.97
N VAL A 169 -7.77 -1.03 -5.55
CA VAL A 169 -6.43 -0.63 -5.98
C VAL A 169 -5.56 -0.42 -4.74
N PRO A 170 -4.39 -1.07 -4.63
CA PRO A 170 -3.47 -0.79 -3.54
C PRO A 170 -2.93 0.63 -3.70
N LEU A 171 -3.19 1.51 -2.75
CA LEU A 171 -2.77 2.91 -2.79
C LEU A 171 -1.41 3.09 -2.10
N THR A 172 -1.31 2.63 -0.86
CA THR A 172 -0.11 2.75 -0.02
C THR A 172 0.08 1.54 0.87
N GLY A 173 1.31 1.30 1.29
CA GLY A 173 1.66 0.29 2.28
C GLY A 173 2.78 0.79 3.19
N ASN A 174 2.76 0.42 4.45
CA ASN A 174 3.83 0.73 5.40
C ASN A 174 4.19 -0.52 6.17
N LEU A 175 5.39 -1.05 5.92
CA LEU A 175 5.97 -2.19 6.61
C LEU A 175 6.90 -1.66 7.72
N PHE A 176 6.62 -2.05 8.97
CA PHE A 176 7.47 -1.74 10.11
C PHE A 176 8.40 -2.91 10.40
N LEU A 177 9.70 -2.66 10.29
CA LEU A 177 10.75 -3.64 10.56
C LEU A 177 11.21 -3.50 12.01
N SER A 178 11.39 -4.62 12.70
CA SER A 178 11.84 -4.63 14.10
C SER A 178 13.35 -4.76 14.23
N ASN A 179 14.01 -5.51 13.34
CA ASN A 179 15.45 -5.74 13.38
C ASN A 179 16.06 -5.88 11.96
N PRO A 180 16.79 -4.88 11.43
CA PRO A 180 16.97 -3.54 12.02
C PRO A 180 15.64 -2.79 12.14
N SER A 181 15.54 -1.89 13.12
CA SER A 181 14.33 -1.07 13.27
C SER A 181 14.21 -0.13 12.08
N GLY A 182 13.05 -0.14 11.42
CA GLY A 182 12.87 0.66 10.22
C GLY A 182 11.44 0.71 9.73
N VAL A 183 11.23 1.49 8.68
CA VAL A 183 9.98 1.59 7.96
C VAL A 183 10.26 1.55 6.46
N ASN A 184 9.48 0.77 5.74
CA ASN A 184 9.40 0.82 4.30
C ASN A 184 7.98 1.26 3.93
N SER A 185 7.87 2.44 3.34
CA SER A 185 6.62 2.98 2.82
C SER A 185 6.60 2.80 1.32
N LEU A 186 5.52 2.25 0.78
CA LEU A 186 5.25 2.10 -0.64
C LEU A 186 4.05 2.95 -1.05
N THR A 187 4.08 3.46 -2.27
CA THR A 187 2.97 4.16 -2.91
C THR A 187 2.86 3.69 -4.34
N THR A 188 1.63 3.37 -4.75
CA THR A 188 1.31 2.88 -6.09
C THR A 188 0.73 4.01 -6.92
N THR A 189 1.19 4.13 -8.17
CA THR A 189 0.64 5.03 -9.19
C THR A 189 0.44 4.28 -10.50
N ASP A 190 -0.24 4.90 -11.45
CA ASP A 190 -0.39 4.40 -12.84
C ASP A 190 -0.90 2.95 -12.90
N PHE A 191 -1.87 2.64 -12.03
CA PHE A 191 -2.44 1.31 -11.90
C PHE A 191 -3.26 0.92 -13.13
N VAL A 192 -3.00 -0.27 -13.67
CA VAL A 192 -3.74 -0.87 -14.78
C VAL A 192 -4.11 -2.31 -14.41
N PRO A 193 -5.40 -2.73 -14.46
CA PRO A 193 -5.86 -4.06 -14.05
C PRO A 193 -5.57 -5.15 -15.11
N ARG A 194 -4.34 -5.19 -15.62
CA ARG A 194 -3.79 -6.21 -16.52
C ARG A 194 -2.26 -6.18 -16.45
N ILE A 195 -1.60 -7.20 -16.98
CA ILE A 195 -0.15 -7.18 -17.22
C ILE A 195 0.14 -6.44 -18.52
N ASP A 196 0.88 -5.33 -18.45
CA ASP A 196 1.28 -4.58 -19.66
C ASP A 196 2.49 -5.21 -20.38
N ASP A 197 3.46 -5.78 -19.65
CA ASP A 197 4.64 -6.48 -20.19
C ASP A 197 4.85 -7.84 -19.50
N PRO A 198 4.38 -8.95 -20.10
CA PRO A 198 4.58 -10.29 -19.53
C PRO A 198 6.04 -10.74 -19.43
N SER A 199 6.96 -10.14 -20.19
CA SER A 199 8.38 -10.52 -20.18
C SER A 199 9.08 -10.16 -18.87
N VAL A 200 8.46 -9.31 -18.04
CA VAL A 200 8.93 -9.00 -16.68
C VAL A 200 9.06 -10.24 -15.79
N PHE A 201 8.39 -11.33 -16.15
CA PHE A 201 8.41 -12.60 -15.44
C PHE A 201 9.40 -13.61 -16.02
N ASP A 202 10.08 -13.31 -17.13
CA ASP A 202 10.98 -14.25 -17.80
C ASP A 202 12.31 -14.32 -17.04
N ILE A 203 12.59 -15.45 -16.38
CA ILE A 203 13.82 -15.66 -15.63
C ILE A 203 15.00 -15.85 -16.63
N PRO A 204 16.01 -14.95 -16.65
CA PRO A 204 17.10 -15.05 -17.60
C PRO A 204 18.04 -16.23 -17.34
N ASP A 205 18.73 -16.72 -18.38
CA ASP A 205 19.65 -17.85 -18.28
C ASP A 205 20.79 -17.64 -17.27
N ILE A 206 21.23 -16.39 -17.06
CA ILE A 206 22.23 -16.05 -16.04
C ILE A 206 21.80 -16.49 -14.64
N CYS A 207 20.50 -16.50 -14.36
CA CYS A 207 19.96 -16.96 -13.09
C CYS A 207 19.96 -18.48 -12.96
N ARG A 208 19.96 -19.27 -14.04
CA ARG A 208 19.96 -20.73 -13.91
C ARG A 208 21.19 -21.26 -13.18
N ARG A 209 22.32 -20.57 -13.32
CA ARG A 209 23.62 -20.92 -12.69
C ARG A 209 23.84 -20.28 -11.33
N ALA A 210 22.97 -19.36 -10.90
CA ALA A 210 23.13 -18.69 -9.63
C ALA A 210 22.84 -19.66 -8.47
N VAL A 211 23.70 -19.60 -7.45
CA VAL A 211 23.52 -20.30 -6.19
C VAL A 211 22.53 -19.54 -5.32
N ILE A 212 21.81 -20.28 -4.48
CA ILE A 212 20.96 -19.68 -3.44
C ILE A 212 21.89 -19.14 -2.36
N VAL A 213 21.74 -17.86 -2.04
CA VAL A 213 22.49 -17.14 -1.00
C VAL A 213 21.66 -17.06 0.27
#